data_AF-A0A832J6H3-F1
#
_entry.id   AF-A0A832J6H3-F1
#
_cell.length_a   1.000
_cell.length_b   1.000
_cell.length_c   1.000
_cell.angle_alpha   90.00
_cell.angle_beta   90.00
_cell.angle_gamma   90.00
#
_symmetry.space_group_name_H-M   'P 1'
#
loop_
_entity.id
_entity.type
_entity.pdbx_description
1 polymer ?
#
loop_
_entity_poly.entity_id
_entity_poly.type
_entity_poly.pdbx_seq_one_letter_code
_entity_poly.pdbx_strand_id
1 'polypeptide(L)' 'PLALILGEDEVANEVVAVKDLRQGEEQKNVDWNELGAFLQTRLDLN' A
#
# COMPACT_ATOMS: atom_id res chain seq x y z
N PRO A 1 -1.97 -5.46 10.32
CA PRO A 1 -3.11 -5.31 9.40
C PRO A 1 -2.83 -4.07 8.57
N LEU A 2 -2.77 -4.25 7.27
CA LEU A 2 -2.57 -3.19 6.31
C LEU A 2 -3.91 -2.93 5.63
N ALA A 3 -4.27 -1.66 5.49
CA ALA A 3 -5.35 -1.25 4.63
C ALA A 3 -4.75 -0.81 3.29
N LEU A 4 -5.30 -1.34 2.20
CA LEU A 4 -5.05 -0.87 0.85
C LEU A 4 -6.24 -0.01 0.45
N ILE A 5 -5.96 1.20 -0.01
CA ILE A 5 -6.94 2.21 -0.39
C ILE A 5 -6.77 2.45 -1.88
N LEU A 6 -7.88 2.30 -2.60
CA LEU A 6 -7.98 2.39 -4.04
C LEU A 6 -9.23 3.21 -4.38
N GLY A 7 -9.00 4.47 -4.72
CA GLY A 7 -9.99 5.39 -5.27
C GLY A 7 -9.75 5.65 -6.76
N GLU A 8 -10.55 6.56 -7.30
CA GLU A 8 -10.49 6.94 -8.71
C GLU A 8 -9.14 7.57 -9.07
N ASP A 9 -8.62 8.45 -8.21
CA ASP A 9 -7.30 9.07 -8.35
C ASP A 9 -6.16 8.04 -8.30
N GLU A 10 -6.21 7.09 -7.36
CA GLU A 10 -5.19 6.05 -7.24
C GLU A 10 -5.09 5.18 -8.49
N VAL A 11 -6.25 4.82 -9.06
CA VAL A 11 -6.30 4.07 -10.33
C VAL A 11 -5.79 4.90 -11.50
N ALA A 12 -6.20 6.17 -11.59
CA ALA A 12 -5.77 7.06 -12.67
C ALA A 12 -4.26 7.33 -12.66
N ASN A 13 -3.64 7.30 -11.48
CA ASN A 13 -2.21 7.56 -11.29
C ASN A 13 -1.37 6.28 -11.13
N GLU A 14 -1.96 5.10 -11.27
CA GLU A 14 -1.29 3.80 -11.11
C GLU A 14 -0.56 3.64 -9.76
N VAL A 15 -1.15 4.17 -8.69
CA VAL A 15 -0.64 4.07 -7.32
C VAL A 15 -1.66 3.40 -6.40
N VAL A 16 -1.22 2.92 -5.25
CA VAL A 16 -2.06 2.40 -4.17
C VAL A 16 -1.67 3.06 -2.88
N ALA A 17 -2.65 3.61 -2.18
CA ALA A 17 -2.46 4.12 -0.85
C ALA A 17 -2.45 2.97 0.16
N VAL A 18 -1.42 2.92 1.00
CA VAL A 18 -1.23 1.87 2.01
C VAL A 18 -1.16 2.51 3.39
N LYS A 19 -1.91 1.95 4.35
CA LYS A 19 -1.93 2.42 5.74
C LYS A 19 -1.73 1.28 6.72
N ASP A 20 -0.76 1.44 7.64
CA ASP A 20 -0.59 0.52 8.76
C ASP A 20 -1.55 0.89 9.90
N LEU A 21 -2.49 -0.03 10.17
CA LEU A 21 -3.52 0.18 11.19
C LEU A 21 -3.04 -0.13 12.63
N ARG A 22 -1.92 -0.82 12.79
CA ARG A 22 -1.31 -1.13 14.11
C ARG A 22 -0.42 -0.01 14.60
N GLN A 23 0.39 0.57 13.71
CA GLN A 23 1.39 1.56 14.10
C GLN A 23 0.86 3.00 14.05
N GLY A 24 -0.35 3.20 13.50
CA GLY A 24 -0.92 4.54 13.36
C GLY A 24 -0.11 5.43 12.42
N GLU A 25 0.72 4.82 11.56
CA GLU A 25 1.53 5.54 10.58
C GLU A 25 0.66 6.27 9.57
N GLU A 26 1.24 7.33 9.00
CA GLU A 26 0.65 8.05 7.89
C GLU A 26 0.48 7.13 6.67
N GLN A 27 -0.61 7.38 5.95
CA GLN A 27 -0.88 6.71 4.69
C GLN A 27 0.23 7.04 3.69
N LYS A 28 0.74 6.01 3.02
CA LYS A 28 1.80 6.14 2.01
C LYS A 28 1.30 5.66 0.65
N ASN A 29 1.60 6.40 -0.40
CA ASN A 29 1.31 5.95 -1.76
C ASN A 29 2.48 5.09 -2.26
N VAL A 30 2.14 3.97 -2.89
CA VAL A 30 3.08 3.00 -3.45
C VAL A 30 2.67 2.76 -4.90
N ASP A 31 3.61 2.78 -5.84
CA ASP A 31 3.35 2.43 -7.23
C ASP A 31 2.75 1.04 -7.35
N TRP A 32 1.76 0.89 -8.25
CA TRP A 32 1.03 -0.36 -8.45
C TRP A 32 1.96 -1.53 -8.76
N ASN A 33 2.99 -1.28 -9.57
CA ASN A 33 3.98 -2.29 -9.96
C ASN A 33 4.93 -2.66 -8.81
N GLU A 34 5.14 -1.76 -7.84
CA GLU A 34 6.02 -1.99 -6.69
C GLU A 34 5.28 -2.55 -5.47
N LEU A 35 3.93 -2.50 -5.48
CA LEU A 35 3.08 -2.97 -4.40
C LEU A 35 3.38 -4.41 -3.99
N GLY A 36 3.64 -5.30 -4.96
CA GLY A 36 3.95 -6.70 -4.67
C GLY A 36 5.22 -6.88 -3.84
N ALA A 37 6.30 -6.20 -4.22
CA ALA A 37 7.57 -6.23 -3.49
C ALA A 37 7.45 -5.55 -2.11
N PHE A 38 6.71 -4.43 -2.06
CA PHE A 38 6.39 -3.74 -0.82
C PHE A 38 5.66 -4.66 0.16
N LEU A 39 4.60 -5.35 -0.29
CA LEU A 39 3.81 -6.24 0.56
C LEU A 39 4.60 -7.46 1.04
N GLN A 40 5.43 -8.07 0.19
CA GLN A 40 6.31 -9.17 0.60
C GLN A 40 7.23 -8.75 1.74
N THR A 41 7.85 -7.56 1.62
CA THR A 41 8.75 -7.02 2.64
C THR A 41 8.02 -6.70 3.95
N ARG A 42 6.79 -6.18 3.87
CA ARG A 42 6.04 -5.71 5.05
C ARG A 42 5.26 -6.81 5.76
N LEU A 43 4.85 -7.86 5.06
CA LEU A 43 4.05 -8.96 5.61
C LEU A 43 4.89 -10.17 6.01
N ASP A 44 6.22 -10.14 5.79
CA ASP A 44 7.11 -11.29 6.01
C ASP A 44 6.54 -12.56 5.36
N LEU A 45 6.04 -12.42 4.13
CA LEU A 45 5.52 -13.52 3.33
C LEU A 45 6.72 -14.29 2.75
N ASN A 46 7.36 -15.10 3.60
CA ASN A 46 8.34 -16.11 3.22
C ASN A 46 7.64 -17.43 2.86
#